data_AF-A0A8X8B479-F1
#
_entry.id   AF-A0A8X8B479-F1
#
_cell.length_a   1.000
_cell.length_b   1.000
_cell.length_c   1.000
_cell.angle_alpha   90.00
_cell.angle_beta   90.00
_cell.angle_gamma   90.00
#
_symmetry.space_group_name_H-M   'P 1'
#
loop_
_entity.id
_entity.type
_entity.pdbx_description
1 polymer ?
#
loop_
_entity_poly.entity_id
_entity_poly.type
_entity_poly.pdbx_seq_one_letter_code
_entity_poly.pdbx_strand_id
1 'polypeptide(L)'
;MRLITHNMLSCNIKGVTNGFPLKIEAEKVIEKEVDFNPDFLRHMFAKIEWKALVEAARSMGYAELPEDSPDAAAIDSADETFLRKLHHALLELHLEEGALVCPETGRKFPVNKATFWTHIDSVDQSGGSASMWTT
;
A
#
# COMPACT_ATOMS: atom_id res chain seq x y z
N MET A 1 -7.65 0.98 0.91
CA MET A 1 -6.44 0.17 0.66
C MET A 1 -5.54 0.25 1.89
N ARG A 2 -5.06 -0.89 2.40
CA ARG A 2 -4.08 -0.95 3.51
C ARG A 2 -2.66 -0.71 3.01
N LEU A 3 -1.76 -0.18 3.86
CA LEU A 3 -0.36 0.01 3.48
C LEU A 3 0.38 -1.30 3.22
N ILE A 4 0.00 -2.40 3.90
CA ILE A 4 0.54 -3.73 3.58
C ILE A 4 0.30 -4.11 2.10
N THR A 5 -0.85 -3.74 1.54
CA THR A 5 -1.15 -4.01 0.12
C THR A 5 -0.33 -3.10 -0.78
N HIS A 6 -0.25 -1.81 -0.45
CA HIS A 6 0.58 -0.86 -1.20
C HIS A 6 2.04 -1.30 -1.30
N ASN A 7 2.61 -1.80 -0.20
CA ASN A 7 3.99 -2.25 -0.14
C ASN A 7 4.28 -3.49 -1.02
N MET A 8 3.24 -4.16 -1.54
CA MET A 8 3.33 -5.29 -2.46
C MET A 8 2.96 -4.92 -3.91
N LEU A 9 2.56 -3.66 -4.17
CA LEU A 9 2.13 -3.19 -5.49
C LEU A 9 3.25 -2.45 -6.22
N SER A 10 3.41 -2.75 -7.51
CA SER A 10 4.33 -2.04 -8.41
C SER A 10 3.62 -1.66 -9.72
N CYS A 11 4.15 -0.64 -10.38
CA CYS A 11 3.69 -0.19 -11.69
C CYS A 11 4.09 -1.20 -12.78
N ASN A 12 3.13 -1.94 -13.33
CA ASN A 12 3.36 -2.96 -14.36
C ASN A 12 3.03 -2.47 -15.79
N ILE A 13 3.25 -1.18 -16.06
CA ILE A 13 3.06 -0.62 -17.41
C ILE A 13 4.20 -1.12 -18.31
N LYS A 14 3.87 -1.54 -19.54
CA LYS A 14 4.88 -2.03 -20.49
C LYS A 14 6.00 -1.01 -20.68
N GLY A 15 7.24 -1.46 -20.50
CA GLY A 15 8.44 -0.64 -20.64
C GLY A 15 8.95 -0.01 -19.34
N VAL A 16 8.20 -0.10 -18.24
CA VAL A 16 8.66 0.38 -16.92
C VAL A 16 9.68 -0.59 -16.35
N THR A 17 10.80 -0.04 -15.86
CA THR A 17 11.87 -0.81 -15.20
C THR A 17 11.90 -0.54 -13.70
N ASN A 18 11.55 0.68 -13.28
CA ASN A 18 11.48 1.10 -11.88
C ASN A 18 10.03 1.42 -11.50
N GLY A 19 9.25 0.38 -11.25
CA GLY A 19 7.81 0.50 -10.95
C GLY A 19 7.45 0.66 -9.46
N PHE A 20 8.44 0.63 -8.56
CA PHE A 20 8.23 0.59 -7.11
C PHE A 20 9.14 1.60 -6.38
N PRO A 21 8.66 2.24 -5.29
CA PRO A 21 7.28 2.22 -4.80
C PRO A 21 6.35 3.15 -5.61
N LEU A 22 5.06 2.84 -5.62
CA LEU A 22 4.05 3.77 -6.14
C LEU A 22 3.89 4.94 -5.17
N LYS A 23 3.93 6.18 -5.63
CA LYS A 23 3.72 7.35 -4.76
C LYS A 23 2.26 7.46 -4.36
N ILE A 24 1.98 7.82 -3.12
CA ILE A 24 0.61 7.99 -2.62
C ILE A 24 0.25 9.46 -2.63
N GLU A 25 -0.82 9.81 -3.34
CA GLU A 25 -1.51 11.09 -3.21
C GLU A 25 -2.78 10.83 -2.39
N ALA A 26 -2.73 11.05 -1.08
CA ALA A 26 -3.84 10.79 -0.19
C ALA A 26 -4.83 11.95 -0.18
N GLU A 27 -6.11 11.65 -0.40
CA GLU A 27 -7.21 12.63 -0.26
C GLU A 27 -8.02 12.33 1.00
N LYS A 28 -8.29 11.05 1.26
CA LYS A 28 -9.02 10.60 2.45
C LYS A 28 -8.40 9.34 3.02
N VAL A 29 -7.98 9.43 4.27
CA VAL A 29 -7.44 8.33 5.06
C VAL A 29 -8.37 8.09 6.24
N ILE A 30 -8.66 6.83 6.52
CA ILE A 30 -9.44 6.42 7.69
C ILE A 30 -8.66 5.34 8.45
N GLU A 31 -8.84 5.31 9.76
CA GLU A 31 -8.34 4.25 10.61
C GLU A 31 -9.44 3.20 10.80
N LYS A 32 -9.08 1.92 10.73
CA LYS A 32 -9.96 0.84 11.16
C LYS A 32 -9.18 -0.13 12.02
N GLU A 33 -9.70 -0.39 13.21
CA GLU A 33 -9.10 -1.32 14.16
C GLU A 33 -8.97 -2.73 13.56
N VAL A 34 -7.85 -3.37 13.88
CA VAL A 34 -7.57 -4.75 13.52
C VAL A 34 -6.99 -5.45 14.75
N ASP A 35 -7.30 -6.73 14.94
CA ASP A 35 -6.74 -7.48 16.05
C ASP A 35 -5.21 -7.51 15.99
N PHE A 36 -4.58 -7.10 17.08
CA PHE A 36 -3.13 -7.09 17.20
C PHE A 36 -2.57 -8.51 17.24
N ASN A 37 -1.78 -8.86 16.24
CA ASN A 37 -1.09 -10.15 16.14
C ASN A 37 0.42 -9.93 15.93
N PRO A 38 1.25 -10.03 16.98
CA PRO A 38 2.68 -9.77 16.88
C PRO A 38 3.40 -10.79 16.00
N ASP A 39 2.99 -12.06 16.02
CA ASP A 39 3.61 -13.10 15.20
C ASP A 39 3.42 -12.80 13.71
N PHE A 40 2.22 -12.37 13.30
CA PHE A 40 1.97 -11.94 11.92
C PHE A 40 2.90 -10.81 11.50
N LEU A 41 3.13 -9.82 12.36
CA LEU A 41 3.99 -8.66 12.06
C LEU A 41 5.45 -9.08 11.90
N ARG A 42 5.96 -9.97 12.75
CA ARG A 42 7.33 -10.51 12.63
C ARG A 42 7.53 -11.22 11.29
N HIS A 43 6.58 -12.07 10.89
CA HIS A 43 6.64 -12.75 9.59
C HIS A 43 6.51 -11.78 8.41
N MET A 44 5.67 -10.75 8.54
CA MET A 44 5.45 -9.77 7.47
C MET A 44 6.63 -8.82 7.31
N PHE A 45 7.31 -8.47 8.39
CA PHE A 45 8.44 -7.57 8.38
C PHE A 45 9.53 -8.02 7.39
N ALA A 46 9.81 -9.32 7.32
CA ALA A 46 10.80 -9.88 6.38
C ALA A 46 10.44 -9.67 4.89
N LYS A 47 9.20 -9.30 4.57
CA LYS A 47 8.71 -9.08 3.20
C LYS A 47 8.50 -7.60 2.89
N ILE A 48 8.59 -6.73 3.88
CA ILE A 48 8.27 -5.32 3.73
C ILE A 48 9.49 -4.57 3.21
N GLU A 49 9.28 -3.72 2.21
CA GLU A 49 10.25 -2.68 1.89
C GLU A 49 10.00 -1.49 2.83
N TRP A 50 10.95 -1.28 3.74
CA TRP A 50 10.79 -0.35 4.86
C TRP A 50 10.66 1.11 4.41
N LYS A 51 11.50 1.56 3.47
CA LYS A 51 11.50 2.96 3.03
C LYS A 51 10.18 3.32 2.36
N ALA A 52 9.67 2.44 1.52
CA ALA A 52 8.38 2.56 0.87
C ALA A 52 7.24 2.62 1.89
N LEU A 53 7.28 1.81 2.96
CA LEU A 53 6.30 1.88 4.04
C LEU A 53 6.34 3.23 4.76
N VAL A 54 7.52 3.70 5.14
CA VAL A 54 7.69 4.98 5.85
C VAL A 54 7.20 6.15 5.00
N GLU A 55 7.59 6.20 3.72
CA GLU A 55 7.12 7.24 2.79
C GLU A 55 5.60 7.19 2.58
N ALA A 56 5.04 6.00 2.44
CA ALA A 56 3.61 5.81 2.27
C ALA A 56 2.82 6.22 3.53
N ALA A 57 3.31 5.84 4.71
CA ALA A 57 2.72 6.23 5.99
C ALA A 57 2.72 7.75 6.18
N ARG A 58 3.85 8.41 5.88
CA ARG A 58 3.96 9.88 5.93
C ARG A 58 2.99 10.55 4.97
N SER A 59 2.83 10.00 3.76
CA SER A 59 1.87 10.48 2.77
C SER A 59 0.42 10.37 3.24
N MET A 60 0.14 9.48 4.20
CA MET A 60 -1.16 9.32 4.86
C MET A 60 -1.28 10.09 6.18
N GLY A 61 -0.29 10.90 6.55
CA GLY A 61 -0.28 11.69 7.79
C GLY A 61 0.26 10.96 9.02
N TYR A 62 0.87 9.78 8.86
CA TYR A 62 1.46 9.01 9.96
C TYR A 62 2.99 9.03 9.94
N ALA A 63 3.61 9.66 10.95
CA ALA A 63 5.05 9.90 11.01
C ALA A 63 5.74 9.24 12.23
N GLU A 64 5.08 8.30 12.90
CA GLU A 64 5.57 7.64 14.12
C GLU A 64 6.58 6.51 13.85
N LEU A 65 6.75 6.10 12.59
CA LEU A 65 7.74 5.10 12.20
C LEU A 65 9.14 5.71 12.11
N PRO A 66 10.18 5.00 12.59
CA PRO A 66 11.56 5.44 12.43
C PRO A 66 11.98 5.49 10.95
N GLU A 67 12.90 6.40 10.61
CA GLU A 67 13.39 6.56 9.23
C GLU A 67 14.17 5.32 8.77
N ASP A 68 15.08 4.86 9.62
CA ASP A 68 15.89 3.68 9.36
C ASP A 68 15.13 2.42 9.78
N SER A 69 15.30 1.38 8.96
CA SER A 69 14.75 0.07 9.29
C SER A 69 15.43 -0.46 10.54
N PRO A 70 14.68 -0.98 11.52
CA PRO A 70 15.28 -1.82 12.53
C PRO A 70 15.91 -3.05 11.87
N ASP A 71 16.97 -3.59 12.48
CA ASP A 71 17.59 -4.82 12.02
C ASP A 71 16.56 -5.96 12.01
N ALA A 72 16.54 -6.78 10.96
CA ALA A 72 15.61 -7.90 10.86
C ALA A 72 15.72 -8.88 12.04
N ALA A 73 16.92 -9.07 12.59
CA ALA A 73 17.14 -9.86 13.80
C ALA A 73 16.63 -9.16 15.09
N ALA A 74 16.58 -7.83 15.08
CA ALA A 74 16.02 -7.06 16.18
C ALA A 74 14.49 -7.11 16.20
N ILE A 75 13.84 -7.49 15.09
CA ILE A 75 12.37 -7.59 15.07
C ILE A 75 11.87 -8.65 16.03
N ASP A 76 12.51 -9.82 16.14
CA ASP A 76 12.07 -10.90 17.04
C ASP A 76 12.16 -10.51 18.52
N SER A 77 13.06 -9.57 18.85
CA SER A 77 13.21 -9.00 20.19
C SER A 77 12.62 -7.59 20.32
N ALA A 78 11.91 -7.11 19.29
CA ALA A 78 11.38 -5.76 19.28
C ALA A 78 10.34 -5.56 20.38
N ASP A 79 10.36 -4.37 20.95
CA ASP A 79 9.39 -3.93 21.95
C ASP A 79 7.97 -3.94 21.37
N GLU A 80 6.99 -4.27 22.22
CA GLU A 80 5.57 -4.28 21.86
C GLU A 80 5.13 -2.90 21.37
N THR A 81 5.68 -1.83 21.94
CA THR A 81 5.42 -0.44 21.50
C THR A 81 5.75 -0.24 20.03
N PHE A 82 6.89 -0.76 19.55
CA PHE A 82 7.27 -0.69 18.15
C PHE A 82 6.34 -1.53 17.27
N LEU A 83 6.04 -2.76 17.69
CA LEU A 83 5.13 -3.64 16.95
C LEU A 83 3.72 -3.03 16.83
N ARG A 84 3.24 -2.29 17.82
CA ARG A 84 1.96 -1.56 17.75
C ARG A 84 1.98 -0.43 16.74
N LYS A 85 3.08 0.35 16.67
CA LYS A 85 3.24 1.38 15.63
C LYS A 85 3.28 0.77 14.23
N LEU A 86 4.00 -0.34 14.07
CA LEU A 86 4.08 -1.08 12.83
C LEU A 86 2.71 -1.67 12.42
N HIS A 87 1.99 -2.24 13.38
CA HIS A 87 0.63 -2.75 13.20
C HIS A 87 -0.30 -1.67 12.66
N HIS A 88 -0.32 -0.52 13.34
CA HIS A 88 -1.15 0.61 12.99
C HIS A 88 -0.90 1.07 11.55
N ALA A 89 0.37 1.30 11.21
CA ALA A 89 0.75 1.69 9.86
C ALA A 89 0.31 0.68 8.81
N LEU A 90 0.60 -0.62 9.01
CA LEU A 90 0.35 -1.64 8.00
C LEU A 90 -1.12 -1.99 7.79
N LEU A 91 -1.89 -2.06 8.87
CA LEU A 91 -3.18 -2.73 8.89
C LEU A 91 -4.35 -1.81 9.19
N GLU A 92 -4.13 -0.77 10.00
CA GLU A 92 -5.20 0.11 10.48
C GLU A 92 -5.37 1.34 9.58
N LEU A 93 -4.29 1.88 9.01
CA LEU A 93 -4.36 2.98 8.04
C LEU A 93 -4.92 2.53 6.70
N HIS A 94 -6.10 3.04 6.34
CA HIS A 94 -6.76 2.80 5.06
C HIS A 94 -6.85 4.06 4.23
N LEU A 95 -6.22 4.02 3.04
CA LEU A 95 -6.53 4.98 1.98
C LEU A 95 -7.92 4.69 1.42
N GLU A 96 -8.87 5.57 1.67
CA GLU A 96 -10.24 5.47 1.19
C GLU A 96 -10.39 6.15 -0.17
N GLU A 97 -9.80 7.35 -0.32
CA GLU A 97 -9.82 8.17 -1.53
C GLU A 97 -8.42 8.76 -1.79
N GLY A 98 -7.98 8.74 -3.04
CA GLY A 98 -6.68 9.26 -3.47
C GLY A 98 -6.19 8.61 -4.76
N ALA A 99 -4.88 8.62 -4.98
CA ALA A 99 -4.27 7.95 -6.12
C ALA A 99 -2.90 7.33 -5.79
N LEU A 100 -2.57 6.25 -6.50
CA LEU A 100 -1.22 5.71 -6.59
C LEU A 100 -0.58 6.21 -7.88
N VAL A 101 0.63 6.75 -7.82
CA VAL A 101 1.31 7.34 -8.98
C VAL A 101 2.55 6.52 -9.31
N CYS A 102 2.62 6.04 -10.55
CA CYS A 102 3.81 5.35 -11.06
C CYS A 102 5.02 6.30 -11.02
N PRO A 103 6.13 5.92 -10.37
CA PRO A 103 7.27 6.82 -10.22
C PRO A 103 7.97 7.14 -11.54
N GLU A 104 7.94 6.22 -12.52
CA GLU A 104 8.60 6.37 -13.81
C GLU A 104 7.72 7.08 -14.84
N THR A 105 6.45 6.67 -14.97
CA THR A 105 5.55 7.18 -16.05
C THR A 105 4.63 8.31 -15.59
N GLY A 106 4.50 8.55 -14.29
CA GLY A 106 3.52 9.48 -13.73
C GLY A 106 2.06 9.03 -13.87
N ARG A 107 1.80 7.81 -14.39
CA ARG A 107 0.44 7.28 -14.50
C ARG A 107 -0.21 7.20 -13.12
N LYS A 108 -1.40 7.78 -13.00
CA LYS A 108 -2.22 7.73 -11.78
C LYS A 108 -3.18 6.54 -11.83
N PHE A 109 -3.24 5.81 -10.73
CA PHE A 109 -4.19 4.73 -10.46
C PHE A 109 -5.10 5.21 -9.33
N PRO A 110 -6.35 5.59 -9.62
CA PRO A 110 -7.24 6.14 -8.60
C PRO A 110 -7.60 5.07 -7.57
N VAL A 111 -7.59 5.45 -6.30
CA VAL A 111 -8.12 4.66 -5.20
C VAL A 111 -9.40 5.36 -4.76
N ASN A 112 -10.52 4.67 -4.88
CA ASN A 112 -11.78 5.12 -4.32
C ASN A 112 -12.52 3.93 -3.71
N LYS A 113 -13.43 4.23 -2.78
CA LYS A 113 -14.23 3.25 -2.05
C LYS A 113 -14.99 2.26 -2.95
N ALA A 114 -15.35 2.68 -4.16
CA ALA A 114 -16.09 1.87 -5.14
C ALA A 114 -15.20 0.97 -6.02
N THR A 115 -13.92 1.31 -6.20
CA THR A 115 -13.03 0.66 -7.19
C THR A 115 -12.12 -0.39 -6.57
N PHE A 116 -11.80 -0.26 -5.27
CA PHE A 116 -10.94 -1.26 -4.61
C PHE A 116 -11.59 -2.66 -4.54
N TRP A 117 -12.92 -2.74 -4.60
CA TRP A 117 -13.65 -4.01 -4.73
C TRP A 117 -13.88 -4.45 -6.18
N THR A 118 -13.89 -3.54 -7.16
CA THR A 118 -14.34 -3.87 -8.53
C THR A 118 -13.21 -4.10 -9.54
N HIS A 119 -11.94 -3.92 -9.17
CA HIS A 119 -10.80 -4.11 -10.09
C HIS A 119 -9.87 -5.29 -9.80
N ILE A 120 -10.06 -6.02 -8.69
CA ILE A 120 -9.37 -7.30 -8.48
C ILE A 120 -9.93 -8.41 -9.41
N ASP A 121 -11.17 -8.25 -9.90
CA ASP A 121 -11.80 -9.19 -10.82
C ASP A 121 -11.62 -8.83 -12.31
N SER A 122 -10.81 -7.82 -12.66
CA SER A 122 -10.70 -7.35 -14.06
C SER A 122 -9.29 -7.37 -14.66
N VAL A 123 -8.28 -7.87 -13.93
CA VAL A 123 -6.97 -8.20 -14.52
C VAL A 123 -6.95 -9.66 -14.97
N ASP A 124 -8.02 -10.10 -15.63
CA ASP A 124 -7.96 -11.12 -16.68
C ASP A 124 -9.17 -10.93 -17.61
N GLN A 125 -8.98 -10.13 -18.65
CA GLN A 125 -9.54 -10.34 -19.99
C GLN A 125 -9.09 -9.21 -20.89
N SER A 126 -7.89 -9.37 -21.45
CA SER A 126 -7.61 -8.84 -22.76
C SER A 126 -8.55 -9.49 -23.77
N GLY A 127 -9.45 -8.71 -24.37
CA GLY A 127 -10.07 -9.05 -25.65
C GLY A 127 -11.57 -8.82 -25.69
N GLY A 128 -11.99 -7.70 -26.31
CA GLY A 128 -13.39 -7.53 -26.69
C GLY A 128 -13.80 -6.09 -26.89
N SER A 129 -13.71 -5.61 -28.13
CA SER A 129 -14.23 -4.34 -28.63
C SER A 129 -15.64 -4.03 -28.11
N ALA A 130 -15.82 -2.93 -27.39
CA ALA A 130 -17.13 -2.32 -27.16
C ALA A 130 -17.30 -1.12 -28.11
N SER A 131 -17.87 -1.40 -29.27
CA SER A 131 -18.50 -0.40 -30.12
C SER A 131 -19.81 0.07 -29.47
N MET A 132 -19.93 1.38 -29.25
CA MET A 132 -21.02 2.25 -29.77
C MET A 132 -22.26 1.47 -30.27
N TRP A 133 -23.49 1.67 -29.79
CA TRP A 133 -24.28 2.90 -29.89
C TRP A 133 -25.50 2.89 -28.95
N THR A 134 -25.92 4.11 -28.62
CA THR A 134 -27.23 4.61 -28.21
C THR A 134 -28.41 3.94 -28.92
N THR A 135 -29.45 3.53 -28.17
CA THR A 135 -30.80 4.14 -28.10
C THR A 135 -31.66 3.31 -27.15
#